data_AF-A0A349H2U2-F1
#
_entry.id   AF-A0A349H2U2-F1
#
_cell.length_a   1.000
_cell.length_b   1.000
_cell.length_c   1.000
_cell.angle_alpha   90.00
_cell.angle_beta   90.00
_cell.angle_gamma   90.00
#
_symmetry.space_group_name_H-M   'P 1'
#
loop_
_entity.id
_entity.type
_entity.pdbx_description
1 polymer ?
#
loop_
_entity_poly.entity_id
_entity_poly.type
_entity_poly.pdbx_seq_one_letter_code
_entity_poly.pdbx_strand_id
1 'polypeptide(L)' 'MESFGVVMILLVAIIGPAAVIAAIGYASIRALGRNPSAAPKILQAMILALVFSEAIAVIALLVLFQIFGRG' A
#
# COMPACT_ATOMS: atom_id res chain seq x y z
N MET A 1 -12.18 5.55 25.15
CA MET A 1 -11.62 6.66 24.35
C MET A 1 -10.44 6.21 23.50
N GLU A 2 -9.62 5.27 23.97
CA GLU A 2 -8.44 4.76 23.25
C GLU A 2 -8.78 4.06 21.91
N SER A 3 -9.88 3.28 21.84
CA SER A 3 -10.27 2.56 20.63
C SER A 3 -10.61 3.47 19.43
N PHE A 4 -11.17 4.67 19.68
CA PHE A 4 -11.51 5.61 18.62
C PHE A 4 -10.25 6.22 17.97
N GLY A 5 -9.24 6.54 18.78
CA GLY A 5 -7.93 7.01 18.29
C GLY A 5 -7.23 5.97 17.43
N VAL A 6 -7.25 4.71 17.84
CA VAL A 6 -6.69 3.58 17.07
C VAL A 6 -7.36 3.46 15.71
N VAL A 7 -8.70 3.51 15.65
CA VAL A 7 -9.44 3.42 14.38
C VAL A 7 -9.10 4.58 13.44
N MET A 8 -8.99 5.80 13.95
CA MET A 8 -8.58 6.95 13.14
C MET A 8 -7.17 6.80 12.57
N ILE A 9 -6.19 6.38 13.39
CA ILE A 9 -4.82 6.18 12.94
C ILE A 9 -4.76 5.07 11.88
N LEU A 10 -5.52 4.00 12.08
CA LEU A 10 -5.62 2.90 11.12
C LEU A 10 -6.14 3.39 9.76
N LEU A 11 -7.20 4.19 9.75
CA LEU A 11 -7.76 4.75 8.51
C LEU A 11 -6.74 5.61 7.77
N VAL A 12 -6.04 6.50 8.48
CA VAL A 12 -5.00 7.34 7.89
C VAL A 12 -3.83 6.51 7.35
N ALA A 13 -3.42 5.47 8.10
CA ALA A 13 -2.31 4.60 7.71
C ALA A 13 -2.60 3.76 6.45
N ILE A 14 -3.87 3.43 6.19
CA ILE A 14 -4.27 2.60 5.03
C ILE A 14 -4.53 3.45 3.77
N ILE A 15 -4.96 4.71 3.91
CA ILE A 15 -5.29 5.57 2.77
C ILE A 15 -4.10 5.76 1.82
N GLY A 16 -2.90 6.00 2.37
CA GLY A 16 -1.69 6.20 1.56
C GLY A 16 -1.37 4.98 0.69
N PRO A 17 -1.16 3.79 1.28
CA PRO A 17 -0.93 2.56 0.55
C PRO A 17 -2.06 2.23 -0.46
N ALA A 18 -3.32 2.40 -0.07
CA ALA A 18 -4.46 2.16 -0.96
C ALA A 18 -4.42 3.07 -2.20
N ALA A 19 -4.07 4.35 -2.04
CA ALA A 19 -3.92 5.28 -3.15
C ALA A 19 -2.78 4.88 -4.09
N VAL A 20 -1.64 4.44 -3.55
CA VAL A 20 -0.51 3.95 -4.36
C VAL A 20 -0.90 2.70 -5.13
N ILE A 21 -1.57 1.74 -4.49
CA ILE A 21 -2.05 0.51 -5.14
C ILE A 21 -2.98 0.86 -6.31
N ALA A 22 -3.95 1.76 -6.09
CA ALA A 22 -4.89 2.17 -7.11
C ALA A 22 -4.19 2.86 -8.29
N ALA A 23 -3.27 3.80 -8.02
CA ALA A 23 -2.54 4.54 -9.05
C ALA A 23 -1.62 3.62 -9.88
N ILE A 24 -0.85 2.77 -9.21
CA ILE A 24 0.08 1.84 -9.85
C ILE A 24 -0.68 0.78 -10.65
N GLY A 25 -1.72 0.18 -10.08
CA GLY A 25 -2.56 -0.80 -10.79
C GLY A 25 -3.17 -0.20 -12.07
N TYR A 26 -3.75 1.00 -11.97
CA TYR A 26 -4.29 1.71 -13.14
C TYR A 26 -3.22 1.99 -14.20
N ALA A 27 -2.07 2.54 -13.80
CA ALA A 27 -1.00 2.88 -14.72
C ALA A 27 -0.40 1.65 -15.41
N SER A 28 -0.18 0.56 -14.67
CA SER A 28 0.37 -0.68 -15.18
C SER A 28 -0.57 -1.37 -16.18
N ILE A 29 -1.88 -1.42 -15.88
CA ILE A 29 -2.88 -1.97 -16.81
C ILE A 29 -2.91 -1.15 -18.11
N ARG A 30 -2.91 0.18 -18.02
CA ARG A 30 -2.89 1.05 -19.20
C ARG A 30 -1.62 0.91 -20.03
N ALA A 31 -0.47 0.84 -19.38
CA ALA A 31 0.82 0.66 -20.05
C ALA A 31 0.90 -0.69 -20.77
N LEU A 32 0.42 -1.76 -20.11
CA LEU A 32 0.39 -3.10 -20.68
C LEU A 32 -0.57 -3.20 -21.87
N GLY A 33 -1.75 -2.58 -21.78
CA GLY A 33 -2.70 -2.52 -22.89
C GLY A 33 -2.17 -1.79 -24.13
N ARG A 34 -1.27 -0.81 -23.95
CA ARG A 34 -0.61 -0.09 -25.06
C ARG A 34 0.58 -0.86 -25.65
N ASN A 35 1.27 -1.67 -24.85
CA ASN A 35 2.43 -2.45 -25.29
C ASN A 35 2.56 -3.77 -24.50
N PRO A 36 1.90 -4.84 -24.97
CA PRO A 36 1.95 -6.15 -24.30
C PRO A 36 3.37 -6.74 -24.21
N SER A 37 4.23 -6.42 -25.17
CA SER A 37 5.63 -6.89 -25.23
C SER A 37 6.48 -6.40 -24.05
N ALA A 38 6.07 -5.31 -23.40
CA ALA A 38 6.76 -4.73 -22.25
C ALA A 38 6.34 -5.35 -20.90
N ALA A 39 5.46 -6.37 -20.90
CA ALA A 39 4.92 -6.97 -19.68
C ALA A 39 5.98 -7.34 -18.62
N PRO A 40 7.10 -8.00 -18.96
CA PRO A 40 8.07 -8.42 -17.94
C PRO A 40 8.64 -7.23 -17.15
N LYS A 41 8.91 -6.10 -17.83
CA LYS A 41 9.45 -4.89 -17.21
C LYS A 41 8.40 -4.15 -16.39
N ILE A 42 7.17 -4.02 -16.92
CA ILE A 42 6.07 -3.32 -16.25
C ILE A 42 5.66 -4.06 -14.98
N LEU A 43 5.45 -5.37 -15.05
CA LEU A 43 5.01 -6.17 -13.91
C LEU A 43 6.07 -6.20 -12.81
N GLN A 44 7.36 -6.29 -13.16
CA GLN A 44 8.44 -6.23 -12.17
C GLN A 44 8.46 -4.89 -11.43
N ALA A 45 8.38 -3.77 -12.15
CA ALA A 45 8.32 -2.44 -11.54
C ALA A 45 7.05 -2.24 -10.70
N MET A 46 5.91 -2.72 -11.19
CA MET A 46 4.63 -2.69 -10.48
C MET A 46 4.72 -3.44 -9.15
N ILE A 47 5.17 -4.70 -9.17
CA ILE A 47 5.31 -5.53 -7.97
C ILE A 47 6.25 -4.84 -6.96
N LEU A 48 7.39 -4.33 -7.42
CA LEU A 48 8.34 -3.64 -6.53
C LEU A 48 7.70 -2.42 -5.86
N ALA A 49 6.98 -1.59 -6.62
CA ALA A 49 6.27 -0.43 -6.06
C ALA A 49 5.18 -0.83 -5.06
N LEU A 50 4.40 -1.87 -5.36
CA LEU A 50 3.37 -2.40 -4.45
C LEU A 50 3.99 -2.97 -3.17
N VAL A 51 5.10 -3.70 -3.27
CA VAL A 51 5.81 -4.24 -2.10
C VAL A 51 6.34 -3.11 -1.20
N PHE A 52 6.90 -2.03 -1.77
CA PHE A 52 7.31 -0.88 -0.96
C PHE A 52 6.13 -0.18 -0.30
N SER A 53 5.01 -0.05 -1.01
CA SER A 53 3.76 0.50 -0.45
C SER A 53 3.24 -0.33 0.72
N GLU A 54 3.20 -1.64 0.57
CA GLU A 54 2.79 -2.58 1.62
C GLU A 54 3.77 -2.60 2.78
N ALA A 55 5.08 -2.49 2.54
CA ALA A 55 6.08 -2.43 3.60
C ALA A 55 5.83 -1.23 4.54
N ILE A 56 5.48 -0.07 3.99
CA ILE A 56 5.11 1.11 4.78
C ILE A 56 3.85 0.84 5.60
N ALA A 57 2.83 0.22 4.99
CA ALA A 57 1.58 -0.15 5.67
C ALA A 57 1.85 -1.08 6.86
N VAL A 58 2.63 -2.15 6.64
CA VAL A 58 2.98 -3.13 7.67
C VAL A 58 3.78 -2.49 8.81
N ILE A 59 4.74 -1.61 8.51
CA ILE A 59 5.49 -0.88 9.53
C ILE A 59 4.55 0.00 10.37
N ALA A 60 3.63 0.73 9.74
CA ALA A 60 2.66 1.56 10.44
C ALA A 60 1.74 0.73 11.36
N LEU A 61 1.25 -0.42 10.87
CA LEU A 61 0.44 -1.35 11.67
C LEU A 61 1.23 -1.94 12.84
N LEU A 62 2.51 -2.27 12.64
CA LEU A 62 3.36 -2.82 13.68
C LEU A 62 3.63 -1.78 14.77
N VAL A 63 3.91 -0.53 14.41
CA VAL A 63 4.07 0.56 15.38
C VAL A 63 2.76 0.80 16.14
N LEU A 64 1.63 0.83 15.44
CA LEU A 64 0.31 0.96 16.07
C LEU A 64 0.05 -0.17 17.07
N PHE A 65 0.35 -1.41 16.70
CA PHE A 65 0.24 -2.56 17.59
C PHE A 65 1.18 -2.47 18.80
N GLN A 66 2.42 -1.99 18.64
CA GLN A 66 3.35 -1.85 19.76
C GLN A 66 2.92 -0.77 20.77
N ILE A 67 2.26 0.28 20.29
CA ILE A 67 1.77 1.38 21.13
C ILE A 67 0.50 0.96 21.89
N PHE A 68 -0.46 0.30 21.22
CA PHE A 68 -1.79 0.03 21.78
C PHE A 68 -2.05 -1.43 22.16
N GLY A 69 -1.21 -2.37 21.73
CA GLY A 69 -1.37 -3.81 21.97
C GLY A 69 -0.81 -4.30 23.31
N ARG A 70 -0.34 -3.41 24.18
CA ARG A 70 0.17 -3.70 25.54
C ARG A 70 -0.87 -3.49 26.66
N GLY A 71 -2.15 -3.37 26.32
CA GLY A 71 -3.27 -3.23 27.27
C GLY A 71 -3.81 -4.56 27.75
#